data_AF-B2TRU0-F1
#
_entry.id   AF-B2TRU0-F1
#
_cell.length_a   1.000
_cell.length_b   1.000
_cell.length_c   1.000
_cell.angle_alpha   90.00
_cell.angle_beta   90.00
_cell.angle_gamma   90.00
#
_symmetry.space_group_name_H-M   'P 1'
#
loop_
_entity.id
_entity.type
_entity.pdbx_description
1 polymer ?
#
loop_
_entity_poly.entity_id
_entity_poly.type
_entity_poly.pdbx_seq_one_letter_code
_entity_poly.pdbx_strand_id
1 'polypeptide(L)'
;MSINFKKFSPRPGLVNKQGRLPDPSELVCIEVPKIFDQCLIKRCLVYGEGPDTNTTDSELRSNILTDPKRYINSRDFNLTLISVDKIPLMGKPGFKKIVISYKISFYSDYIDCNGVNQSEFFEINRTDVIGKFYCPDSIAQISASFVPVQNAEDLDSNIIKLEMVADALDGELVEDENCNDVLDITLGYYIVVKCELIVQLLIPAYDYCPVPKEPCQEEPEEDPCERFEKAPIPKFYPDQNLDPLFSDCDDND
;
A
#
# COMPACT_ATOMS: atom_id res chain seq x y z
N MET A 1 20.10 25.31 -9.41
CA MET A 1 18.87 25.63 -8.66
C MET A 1 18.30 24.34 -8.11
N SER A 2 18.19 24.25 -6.80
CA SER A 2 17.71 23.08 -6.05
C SER A 2 16.23 22.81 -6.32
N ILE A 3 15.87 21.53 -6.40
CA ILE A 3 14.50 21.05 -6.60
C ILE A 3 13.68 21.37 -5.34
N ASN A 4 12.52 22.04 -5.51
CA ASN A 4 11.60 22.35 -4.42
C ASN A 4 10.64 21.17 -4.19
N PHE A 5 10.90 20.38 -3.15
CA PHE A 5 10.15 19.18 -2.80
C PHE A 5 8.65 19.40 -2.52
N LYS A 6 8.21 20.65 -2.25
CA LYS A 6 6.80 20.95 -1.98
C LYS A 6 5.91 21.03 -3.22
N LYS A 7 6.47 20.81 -4.43
CA LYS A 7 5.74 20.82 -5.71
C LYS A 7 5.91 19.53 -6.52
N PHE A 8 6.48 18.47 -5.94
CA PHE A 8 6.64 17.21 -6.64
C PHE A 8 5.29 16.50 -6.77
N SER A 9 4.73 16.47 -7.98
CA SER A 9 3.63 15.57 -8.34
C SER A 9 4.20 14.43 -9.19
N PRO A 10 4.23 13.18 -8.72
CA PRO A 10 4.61 12.06 -9.56
C PRO A 10 3.55 11.89 -10.65
N ARG A 11 3.86 12.34 -11.86
CA ARG A 11 3.08 12.07 -13.07
C ARG A 11 4.02 11.46 -14.10
N PRO A 12 3.62 10.42 -14.83
CA PRO A 12 4.32 10.01 -16.04
C PRO A 12 4.38 11.22 -16.99
N GLY A 13 5.58 11.61 -17.42
CA GLY A 13 5.80 12.82 -18.22
C GLY A 13 7.02 12.70 -19.12
N LEU A 14 7.04 13.52 -20.18
CA LEU A 14 8.15 13.60 -21.14
C LEU A 14 9.41 14.11 -20.43
N VAL A 15 10.56 13.49 -20.72
CA VAL A 15 11.86 14.01 -20.30
C VAL A 15 12.07 15.34 -21.03
N ASN A 16 11.95 16.45 -20.30
CA ASN A 16 12.12 17.78 -20.85
C ASN A 16 13.54 17.94 -21.42
N LYS A 17 13.68 18.59 -22.58
CA LYS A 17 14.96 18.89 -23.27
C LYS A 17 16.01 19.66 -22.44
N GLN A 18 15.73 20.00 -21.17
CA GLN A 18 16.64 20.72 -20.28
C GLN A 18 17.54 19.81 -19.42
N GLY A 19 17.37 18.49 -19.44
CA GLY A 19 18.31 17.57 -18.81
C GLY A 19 19.49 17.29 -19.74
N ARG A 20 20.65 17.90 -19.52
CA ARG A 20 21.93 17.50 -20.14
C ARG A 20 22.37 16.15 -19.55
N LEU A 21 21.65 15.09 -19.86
CA LEU A 21 22.17 13.75 -19.61
C LEU A 21 23.30 13.49 -20.64
N PRO A 22 24.37 12.78 -20.27
CA PRO A 22 25.36 12.32 -21.24
C PRO A 22 24.69 11.39 -22.27
N ASP A 23 25.45 11.01 -23.31
CA ASP A 23 24.97 9.97 -24.22
C ASP A 23 24.95 8.62 -23.47
N PRO A 24 23.88 7.82 -23.57
CA PRO A 24 23.82 6.52 -22.93
C PRO A 24 24.84 5.55 -23.54
N SER A 25 25.43 4.71 -22.70
CA SER A 25 26.37 3.65 -23.10
C SER A 25 25.68 2.52 -23.86
N GLU A 26 24.40 2.24 -23.54
CA GLU A 26 23.61 1.15 -24.11
C GLU A 26 22.11 1.49 -24.13
N LEU A 27 21.36 0.88 -25.06
CA LEU A 27 19.90 0.81 -25.00
C LEU A 27 19.48 -0.56 -24.50
N VAL A 28 18.80 -0.61 -23.35
CA VAL A 28 18.40 -1.86 -22.70
C VAL A 28 16.89 -2.02 -22.77
N CYS A 29 16.43 -3.22 -23.13
CA CYS A 29 15.03 -3.59 -23.03
C CYS A 29 14.79 -4.24 -21.66
N ILE A 30 13.89 -3.66 -20.86
CA ILE A 30 13.51 -4.20 -19.56
C ILE A 30 12.02 -4.57 -19.53
N GLU A 31 11.69 -5.64 -18.83
CA GLU A 31 10.32 -6.01 -18.53
C GLU A 31 9.92 -5.42 -17.18
N VAL A 32 8.90 -4.57 -17.17
CA VAL A 32 8.44 -3.89 -15.95
C VAL A 32 6.92 -3.85 -15.85
N PRO A 33 6.37 -3.87 -14.63
CA PRO A 33 4.98 -3.53 -14.38
C PRO A 33 4.76 -2.04 -14.63
N LYS A 34 3.97 -1.70 -15.65
CA LYS A 34 3.57 -0.32 -15.95
C LYS A 34 2.11 -0.11 -15.57
N ILE A 35 1.84 0.96 -14.83
CA ILE A 35 0.49 1.42 -14.52
C ILE A 35 -0.02 2.28 -15.68
N PHE A 36 -1.12 1.86 -16.31
CA PHE A 36 -1.73 2.57 -17.45
C PHE A 36 -2.82 3.54 -17.03
N ASP A 37 -3.55 3.21 -15.96
CA ASP A 37 -4.55 4.06 -15.35
C ASP A 37 -4.67 3.76 -13.86
N GLN A 38 -5.12 4.74 -13.10
CA GLN A 38 -5.39 4.58 -11.68
C GLN A 38 -6.58 5.42 -11.23
N CYS A 39 -7.37 4.87 -10.33
CA CYS A 39 -8.55 5.51 -9.76
C CYS A 39 -8.48 5.48 -8.24
N LEU A 40 -8.79 6.60 -7.60
CA LEU A 40 -8.90 6.69 -6.15
C LEU A 40 -10.36 6.52 -5.74
N ILE A 41 -10.62 5.54 -4.88
CA ILE A 41 -11.87 5.38 -4.15
C ILE A 41 -11.63 5.87 -2.73
N LYS A 42 -12.51 6.77 -2.26
CA LYS A 42 -12.49 7.31 -0.89
C LYS A 42 -13.85 7.06 -0.27
N ARG A 43 -13.88 6.38 0.88
CA ARG A 43 -15.10 6.09 1.63
C ARG A 43 -14.93 6.42 3.11
N CYS A 44 -16.03 6.79 3.72
CA CYS A 44 -16.20 6.93 5.16
C CYS A 44 -17.53 6.24 5.45
N LEU A 45 -17.46 5.08 6.08
CA LEU A 45 -18.60 4.23 6.34
C LEU A 45 -18.91 4.26 7.83
N VAL A 46 -20.18 4.40 8.17
CA VAL A 46 -20.72 4.23 9.52
C VAL A 46 -21.62 3.00 9.53
N TYR A 47 -21.93 2.47 10.73
CA TYR A 47 -22.99 1.47 10.83
C TYR A 47 -24.32 2.05 10.29
N GLY A 48 -25.07 1.25 9.53
CA GLY A 48 -26.41 1.61 9.10
C GLY A 48 -27.11 0.49 8.34
N GLU A 49 -28.44 0.57 8.26
CA GLU A 49 -29.26 -0.44 7.58
C GLU A 49 -29.06 -0.42 6.05
N GLY A 50 -28.87 -1.62 5.49
CA GLY A 50 -28.77 -1.85 4.04
C GLY A 50 -27.34 -2.16 3.58
N PRO A 51 -27.15 -3.19 2.75
CA PRO A 51 -25.84 -3.51 2.21
C PRO A 51 -25.41 -2.48 1.16
N ASP A 52 -24.11 -2.23 1.08
CA ASP A 52 -23.49 -1.59 -0.08
C ASP A 52 -23.88 -0.14 -0.40
N THR A 53 -24.14 0.68 0.62
CA THR A 53 -24.27 2.13 0.41
C THR A 53 -22.90 2.83 0.35
N ASN A 54 -22.84 4.07 -0.13
CA ASN A 54 -21.57 4.81 -0.18
C ASN A 54 -21.10 5.34 1.19
N THR A 55 -21.95 5.25 2.21
CA THR A 55 -21.77 5.91 3.51
C THR A 55 -22.09 5.02 4.70
N THR A 56 -22.76 3.88 4.49
CA THR A 56 -23.19 2.98 5.56
C THR A 56 -22.88 1.54 5.20
N ASP A 57 -22.62 0.74 6.23
CA ASP A 57 -22.44 -0.70 6.09
C ASP A 57 -22.97 -1.44 7.34
N SER A 58 -23.72 -2.52 7.15
CA SER A 58 -24.26 -3.31 8.26
C SER A 58 -23.19 -4.17 8.93
N GLU A 59 -22.10 -4.49 8.24
CA GLU A 59 -20.99 -5.32 8.76
C GLU A 59 -20.05 -4.50 9.67
N LEU A 60 -20.33 -3.21 9.90
CA LEU A 60 -19.61 -2.34 10.82
C LEU A 60 -20.11 -2.40 12.27
N ARG A 61 -21.04 -3.31 12.58
CA ARG A 61 -21.47 -3.64 13.94
C ARG A 61 -20.90 -5.00 14.34
N SER A 62 -20.34 -5.08 15.55
CA SER A 62 -19.80 -6.33 16.10
C SER A 62 -20.87 -7.38 16.36
N ASN A 63 -20.41 -8.60 16.67
CA ASN A 63 -21.25 -9.53 17.41
C ASN A 63 -21.53 -9.00 18.83
N ILE A 64 -22.43 -9.69 19.54
CA ILE A 64 -22.77 -9.37 20.93
C ILE A 64 -21.50 -9.48 21.81
N LEU A 65 -21.21 -8.39 22.54
CA LEU A 65 -20.10 -8.30 23.46
C LEU A 65 -20.55 -8.63 24.89
N THR A 66 -19.62 -9.08 25.73
CA THR A 66 -19.90 -9.36 27.15
C THR A 66 -19.25 -8.28 28.01
N ASP A 67 -20.09 -7.48 28.68
CA ASP A 67 -19.69 -6.41 29.59
C ASP A 67 -18.61 -5.45 29.03
N PRO A 68 -18.73 -4.94 27.78
CA PRO A 68 -17.74 -4.02 27.24
C PRO A 68 -17.79 -2.67 27.98
N LYS A 69 -16.62 -2.09 28.22
CA LYS A 69 -16.48 -0.84 28.98
C LYS A 69 -16.00 0.31 28.11
N ARG A 70 -15.01 0.06 27.25
CA ARG A 70 -14.39 1.12 26.45
C ARG A 70 -13.69 0.59 25.21
N TYR A 71 -14.00 1.18 24.05
CA TYR A 71 -13.21 1.01 22.82
C TYR A 71 -11.80 1.64 22.96
N ILE A 72 -10.79 0.95 22.42
CA ILE A 72 -9.38 1.39 22.45
C ILE A 72 -8.96 1.91 21.08
N ASN A 73 -8.87 1.01 20.10
CA ASN A 73 -8.41 1.27 18.75
C ASN A 73 -8.73 0.08 17.83
N SER A 74 -8.51 0.26 16.53
CA SER A 74 -8.55 -0.81 15.55
C SER A 74 -7.21 -0.95 14.85
N ARG A 75 -6.87 -2.16 14.44
CA ARG A 75 -5.56 -2.51 13.86
C ARG A 75 -5.66 -3.63 12.84
N ASP A 76 -4.55 -3.86 12.16
CA ASP A 76 -4.35 -4.97 11.22
C ASP A 76 -5.38 -4.94 10.06
N PHE A 77 -5.56 -3.76 9.47
CA PHE A 77 -6.40 -3.59 8.29
C PHE A 77 -5.82 -4.32 7.08
N ASN A 78 -6.57 -5.27 6.57
CA ASN A 78 -6.23 -6.10 5.42
C ASN A 78 -7.24 -5.89 4.30
N LEU A 79 -6.76 -5.87 3.05
CA LEU A 79 -7.58 -5.82 1.85
C LEU A 79 -7.39 -7.11 1.05
N THR A 80 -8.49 -7.78 0.74
CA THR A 80 -8.50 -8.96 -0.15
C THR A 80 -9.37 -8.67 -1.37
N LEU A 81 -8.81 -8.82 -2.57
CA LEU A 81 -9.58 -8.73 -3.81
C LEU A 81 -10.33 -10.05 -4.03
N ILE A 82 -11.67 -9.99 -4.17
CA ILE A 82 -12.52 -11.17 -4.38
C ILE A 82 -12.70 -11.41 -5.88
N SER A 83 -13.13 -10.40 -6.63
CA SER A 83 -13.39 -10.51 -8.06
C SER A 83 -13.22 -9.18 -8.79
N VAL A 84 -13.01 -9.29 -10.10
CA VAL A 84 -12.86 -8.15 -11.00
C VAL A 84 -13.58 -8.46 -12.30
N ASP A 85 -14.68 -7.76 -12.57
CA ASP A 85 -15.35 -7.83 -13.87
C ASP A 85 -14.94 -6.63 -14.74
N LYS A 86 -14.56 -6.93 -15.98
CA LYS A 86 -14.12 -5.93 -16.96
C LYS A 86 -15.11 -5.89 -18.12
N ILE A 87 -15.87 -4.81 -18.23
CA ILE A 87 -16.91 -4.65 -19.26
C ILE A 87 -16.45 -3.60 -20.27
N PRO A 88 -16.16 -3.96 -21.54
CA PRO A 88 -15.77 -3.00 -22.57
C PRO A 88 -16.81 -1.88 -22.77
N LEU A 89 -16.34 -0.64 -22.91
CA LEU A 89 -17.22 0.49 -23.20
C LEU A 89 -17.42 0.68 -24.70
N MET A 90 -18.68 0.66 -25.14
CA MET A 90 -19.04 0.90 -26.53
C MET A 90 -18.51 2.25 -27.03
N GLY A 91 -17.82 2.22 -28.17
CA GLY A 91 -17.25 3.42 -28.81
C GLY A 91 -16.00 4.01 -28.16
N LYS A 92 -15.41 3.35 -27.14
CA LYS A 92 -14.17 3.81 -26.48
C LYS A 92 -13.14 2.68 -26.40
N PRO A 93 -12.28 2.50 -27.43
CA PRO A 93 -11.29 1.42 -27.43
C PRO A 93 -10.32 1.55 -26.25
N GLY A 94 -10.01 0.42 -25.60
CA GLY A 94 -9.15 0.37 -24.42
C GLY A 94 -9.77 0.89 -23.12
N PHE A 95 -11.01 1.41 -23.15
CA PHE A 95 -11.74 1.77 -21.92
C PHE A 95 -12.74 0.69 -21.53
N LYS A 96 -12.73 0.33 -20.25
CA LYS A 96 -13.62 -0.67 -19.65
C LYS A 96 -14.29 -0.06 -18.42
N LYS A 97 -15.53 -0.49 -18.16
CA LYS A 97 -16.17 -0.36 -16.86
C LYS A 97 -15.66 -1.51 -16.00
N ILE A 98 -15.11 -1.20 -14.84
CA ILE A 98 -14.60 -2.21 -13.91
C ILE A 98 -15.57 -2.33 -12.74
N VAL A 99 -15.97 -3.55 -12.42
CA VAL A 99 -16.67 -3.87 -11.17
C VAL A 99 -15.69 -4.65 -10.33
N ILE A 100 -15.34 -4.13 -9.16
CA ILE A 100 -14.44 -4.79 -8.22
C ILE A 100 -15.22 -5.16 -6.97
N SER A 101 -15.10 -6.42 -6.55
CA SER A 101 -15.57 -6.86 -5.25
C SER A 101 -14.37 -7.17 -4.38
N TYR A 102 -14.33 -6.62 -3.18
CA TYR A 102 -13.22 -6.72 -2.27
C TYR A 102 -13.69 -6.82 -0.82
N LYS A 103 -12.79 -7.32 0.02
CA LYS A 103 -13.03 -7.55 1.44
C LYS A 103 -12.04 -6.77 2.27
N ILE A 104 -12.54 -5.99 3.23
CA ILE A 104 -11.73 -5.32 4.24
C ILE A 104 -11.90 -6.06 5.55
N SER A 105 -10.81 -6.48 6.18
CA SER A 105 -10.84 -7.10 7.50
C SER A 105 -9.89 -6.43 8.47
N PHE A 106 -10.27 -6.37 9.74
CA PHE A 106 -9.47 -5.75 10.80
C PHE A 106 -9.94 -6.22 12.19
N TYR A 107 -9.12 -5.93 13.20
CA TYR A 107 -9.47 -6.16 14.59
C TYR A 107 -9.76 -4.84 15.30
N SER A 108 -10.73 -4.84 16.20
CA SER A 108 -11.03 -3.72 17.10
C SER A 108 -10.88 -4.16 18.54
N ASP A 109 -9.99 -3.48 19.27
CA ASP A 109 -9.71 -3.77 20.66
C ASP A 109 -10.61 -2.93 21.59
N TYR A 110 -11.12 -3.56 22.64
CA TYR A 110 -11.91 -2.91 23.69
C TYR A 110 -11.53 -3.45 25.07
N ILE A 111 -11.86 -2.70 26.11
CA ILE A 111 -11.66 -3.10 27.51
C ILE A 111 -13.02 -3.52 28.06
N ASP A 112 -13.07 -4.65 28.76
CA ASP A 112 -14.26 -5.12 29.47
C ASP A 112 -14.40 -4.50 30.88
N CYS A 113 -15.50 -4.79 31.58
CA CYS A 113 -15.72 -4.30 32.94
C CYS A 113 -14.69 -4.82 33.97
N ASN A 114 -14.02 -5.93 33.67
CA ASN A 114 -12.95 -6.50 34.49
C ASN A 114 -11.58 -5.85 34.21
N GLY A 115 -11.50 -4.94 33.24
CA GLY A 115 -10.26 -4.27 32.85
C GLY A 115 -9.35 -5.13 31.96
N VAL A 116 -9.89 -6.19 31.35
CA VAL A 116 -9.15 -7.06 30.43
C VAL A 116 -9.35 -6.56 29.00
N ASN A 117 -8.27 -6.56 28.22
CA ASN A 117 -8.34 -6.23 26.80
C ASN A 117 -8.95 -7.41 26.03
N GLN A 118 -9.99 -7.12 25.29
CA GLN A 118 -10.67 -8.01 24.36
C GLN A 118 -10.53 -7.47 22.95
N SER A 119 -10.74 -8.33 21.96
CA SER A 119 -10.64 -7.98 20.55
C SER A 119 -11.79 -8.60 19.79
N GLU A 120 -12.41 -7.82 18.91
CA GLU A 120 -13.43 -8.28 17.98
C GLU A 120 -12.91 -8.20 16.55
N PHE A 121 -13.30 -9.16 15.72
CA PHE A 121 -12.93 -9.20 14.31
C PHE A 121 -14.06 -8.68 13.41
N PHE A 122 -13.72 -7.75 12.53
CA PHE A 122 -14.63 -7.18 11.54
C PHE A 122 -14.23 -7.65 10.14
N GLU A 123 -15.23 -7.96 9.33
CA GLU A 123 -15.06 -8.35 7.94
C GLU A 123 -16.16 -7.72 7.09
N ILE A 124 -15.75 -6.89 6.12
CA ILE A 124 -16.66 -6.08 5.33
C ILE A 124 -16.47 -6.38 3.84
N ASN A 125 -17.53 -6.84 3.18
CA ASN A 125 -17.56 -7.15 1.76
C ASN A 125 -18.17 -5.98 0.99
N ARG A 126 -17.44 -5.49 0.00
CA ARG A 126 -17.79 -4.27 -0.74
C ARG A 126 -17.69 -4.49 -2.23
N THR A 127 -18.59 -3.86 -2.98
CA THR A 127 -18.48 -3.79 -4.44
C THR A 127 -18.47 -2.33 -4.91
N ASP A 128 -17.43 -1.95 -5.67
CA ASP A 128 -17.34 -0.63 -6.31
C ASP A 128 -17.31 -0.74 -7.83
N VAL A 129 -17.88 0.28 -8.47
CA VAL A 129 -18.00 0.36 -9.92
C VAL A 129 -17.24 1.57 -10.45
N ILE A 130 -16.21 1.33 -11.25
CA ILE A 130 -15.46 2.36 -11.96
C ILE A 130 -16.00 2.45 -13.38
N GLY A 131 -16.77 3.52 -13.65
CA GLY A 131 -17.52 3.65 -14.90
C GLY A 131 -16.67 3.79 -16.17
N LYS A 132 -15.50 4.43 -16.09
CA LYS A 132 -14.59 4.64 -17.21
C LYS A 132 -13.14 4.50 -16.73
N PHE A 133 -12.52 3.38 -17.06
CA PHE A 133 -11.15 3.07 -16.69
C PHE A 133 -10.36 2.65 -17.92
N TYR A 134 -9.19 3.23 -18.15
CA TYR A 134 -8.32 2.86 -19.26
C TYR A 134 -7.58 1.56 -18.91
N CYS A 135 -8.00 0.48 -19.53
CA CYS A 135 -7.53 -0.89 -19.30
C CYS A 135 -7.32 -1.54 -20.67
N PRO A 136 -6.19 -1.23 -21.34
CA PRO A 136 -5.92 -1.73 -22.68
C PRO A 136 -5.79 -3.26 -22.68
N ASP A 137 -6.08 -3.91 -23.80
CA ASP A 137 -5.81 -5.34 -23.93
C ASP A 137 -4.31 -5.59 -24.05
N SER A 138 -3.83 -6.70 -23.48
CA SER A 138 -2.42 -7.07 -23.56
C SER A 138 -2.03 -7.44 -24.99
N ILE A 139 -1.23 -6.60 -25.64
CA ILE A 139 -0.71 -6.85 -26.99
C ILE A 139 0.50 -7.81 -26.96
N ALA A 140 1.11 -8.04 -25.79
CA ALA A 140 2.44 -8.67 -25.65
C ALA A 140 2.46 -10.21 -25.56
N GLN A 141 1.34 -10.90 -25.80
CA GLN A 141 1.24 -12.37 -25.60
C GLN A 141 1.97 -13.23 -26.65
N ILE A 142 2.69 -12.66 -27.63
CA ILE A 142 3.31 -13.49 -28.68
C ILE A 142 4.67 -14.10 -28.25
N SER A 143 5.29 -13.72 -27.13
CA SER A 143 6.69 -14.16 -26.89
C SER A 143 7.13 -14.59 -25.48
N ALA A 144 6.29 -14.60 -24.44
CA ALA A 144 6.81 -14.80 -23.07
C ALA A 144 6.15 -15.90 -22.21
N SER A 145 5.46 -16.89 -22.79
CA SER A 145 4.93 -18.03 -22.01
C SER A 145 5.76 -19.31 -22.24
N PHE A 146 6.91 -19.40 -21.57
CA PHE A 146 7.61 -20.68 -21.30
C PHE A 146 7.28 -21.24 -19.89
N VAL A 147 6.11 -20.92 -19.35
CA VAL A 147 5.61 -21.56 -18.12
C VAL A 147 4.30 -22.27 -18.44
N PRO A 148 4.19 -23.59 -18.26
CA PRO A 148 2.94 -24.30 -18.41
C PRO A 148 2.09 -24.04 -17.17
N VAL A 149 1.18 -23.05 -17.23
CA VAL A 149 0.23 -22.77 -16.15
C VAL A 149 -1.10 -23.48 -16.44
N GLN A 150 -1.57 -24.26 -15.47
CA GLN A 150 -2.62 -25.28 -15.63
C GLN A 150 -4.06 -24.78 -15.67
N ASN A 151 -4.36 -23.47 -15.64
CA ASN A 151 -5.74 -22.98 -15.72
C ASN A 151 -5.84 -21.77 -16.65
N ALA A 152 -6.76 -21.84 -17.62
CA ALA A 152 -6.95 -20.86 -18.69
C ALA A 152 -7.62 -19.53 -18.25
N GLU A 153 -7.97 -19.40 -16.96
CA GLU A 153 -8.62 -18.20 -16.41
C GLU A 153 -7.62 -17.14 -15.91
N ASP A 154 -6.34 -17.50 -15.79
CA ASP A 154 -5.23 -16.60 -15.38
C ASP A 154 -4.53 -15.89 -16.56
N LEU A 155 -5.08 -15.98 -17.77
CA LEU A 155 -4.49 -15.38 -18.98
C LEU A 155 -4.76 -13.88 -19.15
N ASP A 156 -5.47 -13.24 -18.23
CA ASP A 156 -5.78 -11.81 -18.32
C ASP A 156 -4.53 -11.01 -17.91
N SER A 157 -3.66 -10.67 -18.86
CA SER A 157 -2.36 -10.00 -18.61
C SER A 157 -2.48 -8.55 -18.12
N ASN A 158 -3.70 -8.14 -17.74
CA ASN A 158 -4.06 -6.91 -17.06
C ASN A 158 -4.35 -7.22 -15.59
N ILE A 159 -3.38 -6.97 -14.72
CA ILE A 159 -3.55 -7.16 -13.29
C ILE A 159 -4.19 -5.89 -12.73
N ILE A 160 -5.45 -6.00 -12.29
CA ILE A 160 -6.05 -4.96 -11.45
C ILE A 160 -5.49 -5.14 -10.05
N LYS A 161 -4.69 -4.17 -9.60
CA LYS A 161 -4.16 -4.13 -8.24
C LYS A 161 -4.90 -3.11 -7.41
N LEU A 162 -5.10 -3.42 -6.13
CA LEU A 162 -5.67 -2.52 -5.16
C LEU A 162 -4.64 -2.26 -4.08
N GLU A 163 -4.45 -0.99 -3.73
CA GLU A 163 -3.66 -0.56 -2.58
C GLU A 163 -4.57 0.21 -1.63
N MET A 164 -4.57 -0.15 -0.36
CA MET A 164 -5.44 0.44 0.65
C MET A 164 -4.66 1.15 1.74
N VAL A 165 -5.20 2.28 2.18
CA VAL A 165 -4.91 2.88 3.49
C VAL A 165 -6.25 3.05 4.19
N ALA A 166 -6.40 2.45 5.37
CA ALA A 166 -7.62 2.48 6.16
C ALA A 166 -7.34 2.86 7.61
N ASP A 167 -8.34 3.40 8.28
CA ASP A 167 -8.31 3.76 9.69
C ASP A 167 -9.72 3.68 10.30
N ALA A 168 -9.80 3.31 11.58
CA ALA A 168 -11.04 3.41 12.35
C ALA A 168 -11.11 4.81 12.94
N LEU A 169 -12.01 5.62 12.41
CA LEU A 169 -12.14 7.03 12.79
C LEU A 169 -12.86 7.19 14.12
N ASP A 170 -13.75 6.26 14.46
CA ASP A 170 -14.48 6.22 15.71
C ASP A 170 -14.96 4.80 16.03
N GLY A 171 -15.25 4.53 17.30
CA GLY A 171 -15.80 3.27 17.79
C GLY A 171 -16.72 3.52 18.99
N GLU A 172 -18.01 3.23 18.82
CA GLU A 172 -19.05 3.51 19.81
C GLU A 172 -19.63 2.20 20.36
N LEU A 173 -19.65 2.06 21.69
CA LEU A 173 -20.35 0.97 22.37
C LEU A 173 -21.80 1.37 22.56
N VAL A 174 -22.72 0.62 21.97
CA VAL A 174 -24.16 0.90 21.99
C VAL A 174 -24.94 -0.35 22.40
N GLU A 175 -26.13 -0.15 22.96
CA GLU A 175 -27.09 -1.24 23.20
C GLU A 175 -27.99 -1.39 21.98
N ASP A 176 -28.14 -2.64 21.50
CA ASP A 176 -29.09 -2.96 20.42
C ASP A 176 -30.55 -2.96 20.90
N GLU A 177 -31.50 -3.22 19.99
CA GLU A 177 -32.94 -3.31 20.32
C GLU A 177 -33.28 -4.40 21.35
N ASN A 178 -32.37 -5.34 21.56
CA ASN A 178 -32.49 -6.49 22.45
C ASN A 178 -31.72 -6.28 23.77
N CYS A 179 -31.23 -5.06 24.05
CA CYS A 179 -30.39 -4.74 25.22
C CYS A 179 -29.07 -5.54 25.27
N ASN A 180 -28.52 -5.91 24.12
CA ASN A 180 -27.17 -6.46 24.04
C ASN A 180 -26.16 -5.36 23.72
N ASP A 181 -25.01 -5.39 24.37
CA ASP A 181 -23.92 -4.49 24.07
C ASP A 181 -23.22 -4.89 22.76
N VAL A 182 -23.06 -3.93 21.86
CA VAL A 182 -22.38 -4.07 20.57
C VAL A 182 -21.44 -2.89 20.33
N LEU A 183 -20.48 -3.07 19.43
CA LEU A 183 -19.52 -2.06 19.01
C LEU A 183 -19.78 -1.68 17.55
N ASP A 184 -20.12 -0.41 17.34
CA ASP A 184 -20.25 0.19 16.01
C ASP A 184 -18.96 0.92 15.65
N ILE A 185 -18.41 0.62 14.47
CA ILE A 185 -17.17 1.22 13.97
C ILE A 185 -17.45 2.22 12.85
N THR A 186 -16.82 3.39 12.92
CA THR A 186 -16.73 4.31 11.79
C THR A 186 -15.43 4.06 11.03
N LEU A 187 -15.52 3.49 9.84
CA LEU A 187 -14.38 3.11 9.01
C LEU A 187 -14.11 4.15 7.92
N GLY A 188 -12.90 4.71 7.91
CA GLY A 188 -12.41 5.55 6.82
C GLY A 188 -11.38 4.81 5.98
N TYR A 189 -11.52 4.79 4.65
CA TYR A 189 -10.50 4.17 3.80
C TYR A 189 -10.32 4.85 2.44
N TYR A 190 -9.12 4.65 1.90
CA TYR A 190 -8.67 5.04 0.58
C TYR A 190 -8.20 3.79 -0.14
N ILE A 191 -8.75 3.52 -1.33
CA ILE A 191 -8.28 2.44 -2.20
C ILE A 191 -7.82 3.06 -3.52
N VAL A 192 -6.57 2.79 -3.91
CA VAL A 192 -6.07 3.10 -5.25
C VAL A 192 -6.18 1.85 -6.11
N VAL A 193 -7.06 1.89 -7.09
CA VAL A 193 -7.24 0.83 -8.09
C VAL A 193 -6.32 1.13 -9.26
N LYS A 194 -5.41 0.20 -9.59
CA LYS A 194 -4.38 0.36 -10.64
C LYS A 194 -4.60 -0.66 -11.75
N CYS A 195 -4.57 -0.22 -13.00
CA CYS A 195 -4.40 -1.10 -14.15
C CYS A 195 -2.91 -1.29 -14.41
N GLU A 196 -2.39 -2.46 -14.06
CA GLU A 196 -0.99 -2.82 -14.28
C GLU A 196 -0.86 -3.85 -15.41
N LEU A 197 0.08 -3.61 -16.33
CA LEU A 197 0.50 -4.58 -17.33
C LEU A 197 2.03 -4.74 -17.28
N ILE A 198 2.51 -5.96 -17.46
CA ILE A 198 3.93 -6.18 -17.75
C ILE A 198 4.19 -5.72 -19.19
N VAL A 199 5.09 -4.77 -19.34
CA VAL A 199 5.48 -4.20 -20.63
C VAL A 199 6.98 -4.22 -20.81
N GLN A 200 7.41 -4.24 -22.06
CA GLN A 200 8.80 -4.02 -22.43
C GLN A 200 9.05 -2.52 -22.63
N LEU A 201 9.97 -1.96 -21.85
CA LEU A 201 10.44 -0.59 -22.01
C LEU A 201 11.86 -0.60 -22.55
N LEU A 202 12.09 0.16 -23.61
CA LEU A 202 13.43 0.48 -24.09
C LEU A 202 13.93 1.70 -23.32
N ILE A 203 14.95 1.52 -22.48
CA ILE A 203 15.53 2.57 -21.66
C ILE A 203 16.99 2.84 -22.01
N PRO A 204 17.45 4.10 -21.94
CA PRO A 204 18.87 4.41 -22.01
C PRO A 204 19.58 4.01 -20.71
N ALA A 205 20.67 3.25 -20.81
CA ALA A 205 21.52 2.85 -19.69
C ALA A 205 22.88 3.56 -19.77
N TYR A 206 23.37 4.00 -18.60
CA TYR A 206 24.60 4.80 -18.43
C TYR A 206 25.73 3.95 -17.82
N ASP A 207 25.79 2.67 -18.20
CA ASP A 207 26.57 1.56 -17.62
C ASP A 207 25.74 0.63 -16.71
N TYR A 208 25.91 -0.67 -16.91
CA TYR A 208 25.36 -1.73 -16.07
C TYR A 208 26.46 -2.23 -15.14
N CYS A 209 26.36 -1.88 -13.85
CA CYS A 209 27.26 -2.34 -12.78
C CYS A 209 28.74 -2.41 -13.22
N PRO A 210 29.41 -1.26 -13.46
CA PRO A 210 30.82 -1.29 -13.83
C PRO A 210 31.60 -2.02 -12.73
N VAL A 211 32.26 -3.11 -13.10
CA VAL A 211 33.23 -3.77 -12.21
C VAL A 211 34.20 -2.68 -11.77
N PRO A 212 34.36 -2.42 -10.46
CA PRO A 212 35.34 -1.47 -9.99
C PRO A 212 36.67 -1.73 -10.71
N LYS A 213 37.26 -0.70 -11.33
CA LYS A 213 38.49 -0.86 -12.12
C LYS A 213 39.65 -1.43 -11.29
N GLU A 214 39.57 -1.20 -9.99
CA GLU A 214 40.45 -1.80 -9.01
C GLU A 214 39.77 -3.06 -8.49
N PRO A 215 40.42 -4.24 -8.54
CA PRO A 215 39.94 -5.36 -7.75
C PRO A 215 39.78 -4.85 -6.32
N CYS A 216 38.66 -5.19 -5.66
CA CYS A 216 38.57 -5.00 -4.21
C CYS A 216 39.88 -5.52 -3.63
N GLN A 217 40.62 -4.67 -2.93
CA GLN A 217 41.78 -5.16 -2.20
C GLN A 217 41.27 -6.35 -1.39
N GLU A 218 41.90 -7.51 -1.54
CA GLU A 218 41.66 -8.61 -0.61
C GLU A 218 41.83 -7.98 0.76
N GLU A 219 40.72 -7.82 1.49
CA GLU A 219 40.83 -7.44 2.89
C GLU A 219 41.82 -8.45 3.45
N PRO A 220 42.96 -8.00 4.04
CA PRO A 220 43.87 -8.93 4.66
C PRO A 220 43.03 -9.82 5.56
N GLU A 221 43.26 -11.14 5.53
CA GLU A 221 42.58 -12.08 6.41
C GLU A 221 42.88 -11.65 7.87
N GLU A 222 42.08 -10.73 8.39
CA GLU A 222 42.11 -10.34 9.80
C GLU A 222 41.49 -11.50 10.55
N ASP A 223 42.18 -11.93 11.60
CA ASP A 223 41.64 -12.92 12.52
C ASP A 223 40.24 -12.45 13.00
N PRO A 224 39.21 -13.31 12.96
CA PRO A 224 37.85 -12.93 13.34
C PRO A 224 37.76 -12.28 14.72
N CYS A 225 38.68 -12.62 15.64
CA CYS A 225 38.73 -12.01 16.98
C CYS A 225 39.29 -10.59 16.93
N GLU A 226 40.35 -10.34 16.16
CA GLU A 226 40.88 -8.98 15.98
C GLU A 226 39.86 -8.04 15.34
N ARG A 227 39.09 -8.54 14.36
CA ARG A 227 37.99 -7.80 13.74
C ARG A 227 36.87 -7.49 14.73
N PHE A 228 36.58 -8.43 15.64
CA PHE A 228 35.58 -8.24 16.71
C PHE A 228 36.03 -7.20 17.75
N GLU A 229 37.31 -7.20 18.14
CA GLU A 229 37.87 -6.22 19.07
C GLU A 229 37.92 -4.80 18.49
N LYS A 230 38.17 -4.67 17.18
CA LYS A 230 38.17 -3.36 16.48
C LYS A 230 36.75 -2.86 16.17
N ALA A 231 35.74 -3.72 16.19
CA ALA A 231 34.38 -3.33 15.86
C ALA A 231 33.85 -2.33 16.91
N PRO A 232 33.17 -1.25 16.49
CA PRO A 232 32.54 -0.35 17.43
C PRO A 232 31.50 -1.12 18.24
N ILE A 233 31.42 -0.79 19.53
CA ILE A 233 30.43 -1.36 20.42
C ILE A 233 29.04 -1.11 19.80
N PRO A 234 28.22 -2.15 19.57
CA PRO A 234 26.90 -1.96 19.00
C PRO A 234 26.05 -1.06 19.91
N LYS A 235 25.11 -0.31 19.32
CA LYS A 235 24.13 0.45 20.11
C LYS A 235 23.26 -0.54 20.90
N PHE A 236 23.57 -0.67 22.19
CA PHE A 236 22.75 -1.44 23.13
C PHE A 236 21.45 -0.71 23.49
N TYR A 237 21.45 0.60 23.36
CA TYR A 237 20.32 1.46 23.71
C TYR A 237 19.87 2.27 22.50
N PRO A 238 18.55 2.47 22.32
CA PRO A 238 18.03 3.39 21.32
C PRO A 238 18.48 4.82 21.61
N ASP A 239 18.52 5.64 20.56
CA ASP A 239 18.91 7.05 20.66
C ASP A 239 18.07 7.77 21.72
N GLN A 240 18.75 8.29 22.74
CA GLN A 240 18.12 9.05 23.80
C GLN A 240 18.05 10.51 23.36
N ASN A 241 16.84 11.04 23.15
CA ASN A 241 16.62 12.46 22.91
C ASN A 241 16.60 13.19 24.27
N LEU A 242 17.79 13.46 24.81
CA LEU A 242 17.94 14.14 26.10
C LEU A 242 18.18 15.63 25.89
N ASP A 243 17.37 16.45 26.54
CA ASP A 243 17.68 17.86 26.68
C ASP A 243 18.82 18.04 27.70
N PRO A 244 19.75 18.98 27.47
CA PRO A 244 20.78 19.30 28.44
C PRO A 244 20.14 19.70 29.78
N LEU A 245 20.57 19.07 30.87
CA LEU A 245 20.09 19.38 32.22
C LEU A 245 20.47 20.81 32.67
N PHE A 246 21.45 21.42 32.01
CA PHE A 246 21.89 22.78 32.26
C PHE A 246 21.96 23.51 30.92
N SER A 247 21.36 24.71 30.86
CA SER A 247 21.60 25.63 29.77
C SER A 247 23.05 26.09 29.82
N ASP A 248 23.78 25.96 28.71
CA ASP A 248 25.10 26.57 28.59
C ASP A 248 24.94 28.08 28.79
N CYS A 249 25.40 28.57 29.95
CA CYS A 249 25.59 29.98 30.17
C CYS A 249 26.82 30.38 29.35
N ASP A 250 26.60 30.92 28.15
CA ASP A 250 27.63 31.66 27.42
C ASP A 250 27.97 32.92 28.24
N ASP A 251 28.93 32.80 29.16
CA ASP A 251 29.63 33.94 29.76
C ASP A 251 30.46 34.59 28.65
N ASN A 252 29.88 35.61 28.00
CA ASN A 252 30.64 36.58 27.23
C ASN A 252 31.39 37.51 28.20
N ASP A 253 32.70 37.30 28.35
CA ASP A 253 33.69 38.31 28.73
C ASP A 253 34.92 38.20 27.81
#